data_AF-A0A9D2HEL2-F1
#
_entry.id   AF-A0A9D2HEL2-F1
#
_cell.length_a   1.000
_cell.length_b   1.000
_cell.length_c   1.000
_cell.angle_alpha   90.00
_cell.angle_beta   90.00
_cell.angle_gamma   90.00
#
_symmetry.space_group_name_H-M   'P 1'
#
loop_
_entity.id
_entity.type
_entity.pdbx_description
1 polymer ?
#
loop_
_entity_poly.entity_id
_entity_poly.type
_entity_poly.pdbx_seq_one_letter_code
_entity_poly.pdbx_strand_id
1 'polypeptide(L)' 'MTSESNTITTSTLDAITNELTAFPSFYALLNAKGGYRPSFYVEYDPRFRTLADAYDKAQAERGDARRAWRGGKW' A
#
# COMPACT_ATOMS: atom_id res chain seq x y z
N MET A 1 10.78 22.49 -15.51
CA MET A 1 10.86 21.64 -14.30
C MET A 1 10.27 20.29 -14.65
N THR A 2 11.10 19.33 -15.05
CA THR A 2 10.67 17.96 -15.32
C THR A 2 10.46 17.26 -13.99
N SER A 3 9.20 16.95 -13.67
CA SER A 3 8.85 16.10 -12.53
C SER A 3 9.38 14.70 -12.82
N GLU A 4 10.42 14.26 -12.12
CA GLU A 4 10.84 12.86 -12.13
C GLU A 4 9.72 12.05 -11.47
N SER A 5 9.00 11.27 -12.28
CA SER A 5 8.07 10.24 -11.79
C SER A 5 8.89 9.17 -11.07
N ASN A 6 9.06 9.33 -9.75
CA ASN A 6 9.73 8.35 -8.91
C ASN A 6 8.91 7.04 -8.93
N THR A 7 9.30 6.12 -9.80
CA THR A 7 8.59 4.86 -10.00
C THR A 7 8.98 3.92 -8.86
N ILE A 8 8.07 3.69 -7.91
CA ILE A 8 8.29 2.72 -6.83
C ILE A 8 8.37 1.32 -7.44
N THR A 9 9.45 0.59 -7.15
CA THR A 9 9.63 -0.78 -7.65
C THR A 9 8.88 -1.80 -6.80
N THR A 10 8.55 -2.96 -7.37
CA THR A 10 7.96 -4.07 -6.62
C THR A 10 8.83 -4.52 -5.46
N SER A 11 10.16 -4.56 -5.63
CA SER A 11 11.09 -4.94 -4.56
C SER A 11 11.04 -3.97 -3.38
N THR A 12 10.88 -2.66 -3.64
CA THR A 12 10.67 -1.68 -2.57
C THR A 12 9.33 -1.90 -1.86
N LEU A 13 8.25 -2.17 -2.59
CA LEU A 13 6.95 -2.47 -1.99
C LEU A 13 6.98 -3.73 -1.12
N ASP A 14 7.67 -4.78 -1.60
CA ASP A 14 7.82 -6.02 -0.85
C ASP A 14 8.63 -5.80 0.44
N ALA A 15 9.73 -5.04 0.37
CA ALA A 15 10.53 -4.72 1.54
C ALA A 15 9.72 -3.94 2.59
N ILE A 16 9.01 -2.88 2.18
CA ILE A 16 8.17 -2.08 3.10
C ILE A 16 7.03 -2.94 3.67
N THR A 17 6.39 -3.77 2.83
CA THR A 17 5.29 -4.63 3.29
C THR A 17 5.77 -5.66 4.32
N ASN A 18 6.91 -6.29 4.06
CA ASN A 18 7.52 -7.28 4.96
C ASN A 18 7.94 -6.66 6.30
N GLU A 19 8.48 -5.44 6.28
CA GLU A 19 8.94 -4.75 7.48
C GLU A 19 7.79 -4.21 8.34
N LEU A 20 6.77 -3.62 7.71
CA LEU A 20 5.75 -2.81 8.40
C LEU A 20 4.41 -3.50 8.59
N THR A 21 4.21 -4.69 8.04
CA THR A 21 2.93 -5.40 8.11
C THR A 21 3.16 -6.87 8.47
N ALA A 22 2.07 -7.58 8.75
CA ALA A 22 2.12 -9.03 8.95
C ALA A 22 2.28 -9.84 7.64
N PHE A 23 2.28 -9.18 6.48
CA PHE A 23 2.36 -9.86 5.18
C PHE A 23 3.79 -9.97 4.69
N PRO A 24 4.19 -11.10 4.09
CA PRO A 24 5.55 -11.30 3.64
C PRO A 24 5.91 -10.49 2.37
N SER A 25 4.92 -10.02 1.62
CA SER A 25 5.10 -9.29 0.35
C SER A 25 3.86 -8.46 0.01
N PHE A 26 4.02 -7.50 -0.90
CA PHE A 26 2.92 -6.66 -1.36
C PHE A 26 1.86 -7.48 -2.12
N TYR A 27 2.28 -8.50 -2.86
CA TYR A 27 1.35 -9.44 -3.50
C TYR A 27 0.48 -10.19 -2.47
N ALA A 28 1.07 -10.64 -1.36
CA ALA A 28 0.31 -11.34 -0.31
C ALA A 28 -0.72 -10.41 0.35
N LEU A 29 -0.37 -9.14 0.59
CA LEU A 29 -1.28 -8.11 1.08
C LEU A 29 -2.47 -7.89 0.13
N LEU A 30 -2.23 -7.75 -1.18
CA LEU A 30 -3.28 -7.52 -2.19
C LEU A 30 -4.28 -8.69 -2.28
N ASN A 31 -3.79 -9.91 -2.11
CA ASN A 31 -4.58 -11.14 -2.24
C ASN A 31 -5.03 -11.71 -0.89
N ALA A 32 -4.98 -10.90 0.18
CA ALA A 32 -5.48 -11.28 1.47
C ALA A 32 -6.97 -11.70 1.38
N LYS A 33 -7.28 -12.87 1.96
CA LYS A 33 -8.63 -13.47 1.88
C LYS A 33 -9.67 -12.64 2.64
N GLY A 34 -10.95 -12.84 2.32
CA GLY A 34 -12.07 -12.28 3.08
C GLY A 34 -12.34 -10.79 2.82
N GLY A 35 -11.89 -10.23 1.70
CA GLY A 35 -12.15 -8.82 1.38
C GLY A 35 -11.37 -7.83 2.24
N TYR A 36 -10.25 -8.28 2.83
CA TYR A 36 -9.39 -7.47 3.69
C TYR A 36 -9.06 -6.09 3.10
N ARG A 37 -9.11 -5.06 3.94
CA ARG A 37 -8.75 -3.67 3.64
C ARG A 37 -7.69 -3.23 4.65
N PRO A 38 -6.44 -2.97 4.23
CA PRO A 38 -5.39 -2.58 5.15
C PRO A 38 -5.67 -1.20 5.74
N SER A 39 -5.28 -1.03 7.00
CA SER A 39 -5.24 0.26 7.68
C SER A 39 -3.80 0.75 7.75
N PHE A 40 -3.53 1.90 7.17
CA PHE A 40 -2.20 2.49 7.04
C PHE A 40 -2.19 3.86 7.74
N TYR A 41 -1.53 3.92 8.90
CA TYR A 41 -1.48 5.09 9.77
C TYR A 41 -0.17 5.85 9.51
N VAL A 42 -0.22 6.92 8.73
CA VAL A 42 0.98 7.67 8.31
C VAL A 42 1.68 8.31 9.51
N GLU A 43 0.97 8.53 10.62
CA GLU A 43 1.56 9.01 11.87
C GLU A 43 2.56 8.03 12.50
N TYR A 44 2.45 6.72 12.21
CA TYR A 44 3.37 5.71 12.76
C TYR A 44 4.57 5.47 11.85
N ASP A 45 4.37 5.51 10.53
CA ASP A 45 5.47 5.44 9.57
C ASP A 45 5.07 6.13 8.25
N PRO A 46 5.83 7.12 7.75
CA PRO A 46 5.50 7.82 6.52
C PRO A 46 5.46 6.92 5.28
N ARG A 47 6.16 5.78 5.29
CA ARG A 47 6.16 4.77 4.20
C ARG A 47 4.80 4.10 4.03
N PHE A 48 3.93 4.16 5.04
CA PHE A 48 2.55 3.70 4.90
C PHE A 48 1.77 4.48 3.85
N ARG A 49 2.13 5.74 3.57
CA ARG A 49 1.54 6.48 2.44
C ARG A 49 1.83 5.80 1.11
N THR A 50 3.08 5.38 0.90
CA THR A 50 3.51 4.65 -0.29
C THR A 50 2.75 3.34 -0.45
N LEU A 51 2.59 2.55 0.62
CA LEU A 51 1.82 1.31 0.57
C LEU A 51 0.33 1.54 0.29
N ALA A 52 -0.25 2.60 0.87
CA ALA A 52 -1.65 2.95 0.63
C ALA A 52 -1.89 3.35 -0.84
N ASP A 53 -1.04 4.22 -1.39
CA ASP A 53 -1.13 4.67 -2.79
C ASP A 53 -0.94 3.48 -3.76
N ALA A 54 0.03 2.61 -3.47
CA ALA A 54 0.26 1.40 -4.26
C ALA A 54 -0.92 0.43 -4.19
N TYR A 55 -1.51 0.22 -3.01
CA TYR A 55 -2.66 -0.66 -2.82
C TYR A 55 -3.87 -0.16 -3.60
N ASP A 56 -4.21 1.12 -3.47
CA ASP A 56 -5.35 1.75 -4.17
C ASP A 56 -5.18 1.63 -5.69
N LYS A 57 -3.98 1.91 -6.20
CA LYS A 57 -3.66 1.78 -7.63
C LYS A 57 -3.84 0.32 -8.11
N ALA A 58 -3.24 -0.63 -7.39
CA ALA A 58 -3.29 -2.04 -7.78
C ALA A 58 -4.69 -2.64 -7.71
N GLN A 59 -5.54 -2.20 -6.77
CA GLN A 59 -6.95 -2.61 -6.74
C GLN A 59 -7.74 -2.00 -7.90
N ALA A 60 -7.54 -0.72 -8.20
CA ALA A 60 -8.18 -0.06 -9.33
C ALA A 60 -7.83 -0.73 -10.68
N GLU A 61 -6.57 -1.12 -10.88
CA GLU A 61 -6.12 -1.88 -12.07
C GLU A 61 -6.79 -3.26 -12.20
N ARG A 62 -7.26 -3.84 -11.09
CA ARG A 62 -8.02 -5.09 -11.05
C ARG A 62 -9.54 -4.89 -11.21
N GLY A 63 -10.00 -3.65 -11.34
CA GLY A 63 -11.43 -3.32 -11.32
C GLY A 63 -12.06 -3.42 -9.93
N ASP A 64 -11.25 -3.45 -8.87
CA ASP A 64 -11.71 -3.53 -7.48
C ASP A 64 -11.76 -2.13 -6.86
N ALA A 65 -12.93 -1.71 -6.39
CA ALA A 65 -13.14 -0.38 -5.80
C ALA A 65 -12.63 -0.27 -4.34
N ARG A 66 -12.08 -1.34 -3.76
CA ARG A 66 -11.49 -1.30 -2.42
C ARG A 66 -10.30 -0.36 -2.37
N ARG A 67 -10.24 0.43 -1.29
CA ARG A 67 -9.12 1.31 -0.96
C ARG A 67 -8.58 1.00 0.43
N ALA A 68 -7.31 1.30 0.65
CA ALA A 68 -6.71 1.26 1.97
C ALA A 68 -7.36 2.33 2.86
N TRP A 69 -7.58 2.00 4.12
CA TRP A 69 -7.98 3.00 5.10
C TRP A 69 -6.74 3.77 5.55
N ARG A 70 -6.78 5.09 5.43
CA ARG A 70 -5.69 5.98 5.84
C ARG A 70 -6.04 6.49 7.23
N GLY A 71 -5.34 5.97 8.22
CA GLY A 71 -5.52 6.42 9.60
C GLY A 71 -5.07 7.86 9.79
N GLY A 72 -5.58 8.45 10.86
CA GLY A 72 -5.31 9.80 11.29
C GLY A 72 -6.47 10.33 12.13
N LYS A 73 -6.17 11.01 13.23
CA LYS A 73 -7.16 11.87 13.90
C LYS A 73 -7.54 13.00 12.92
N TRP A 74 -8.84 13.20 12.75
CA TRP A 74 -9.40 14.43 12.21
C TRP A 74 -8.93 15.64 13.02
#